data_AF-A0A9D8QED0-F1
#
_entry.id   AF-A0A9D8QED0-F1
#
_cell.length_a   1.000
_cell.length_b   1.000
_cell.length_c   1.000
_cell.angle_alpha   90.00
_cell.angle_beta   90.00
_cell.angle_gamma   90.00
#
_symmetry.space_group_name_H-M   'P 1'
#
loop_
_entity.id
_entity.type
_entity.pdbx_description
1 polymer ?
#
loop_
_entity_poly.entity_id
_entity_poly.type
_entity_poly.pdbx_seq_one_letter_code
_entity_poly.pdbx_strand_id
1 'polypeptide(L)'
;MAMAAIALTVFVMFILSQMVLYIQIKRMEKAKEYKEITQDYILPYLNEIFLFLELKLDVRKETGVPMIDINPEEIVTKLQEKIRYGNARILNALYRYFNSAAYFEGRGEAKNLATYDVFYHFLDHAYHIIEKSGFKDEELLGNIEKWQKIYGMAFVLTSILGNDEAIKILSFRWLWSPDFLNKIPFHLLDDLIDNYNHSTMEEHKLLEFLAILKKDFQKSPEIDRFQELKNYLEEAFMIVEKRWLNYSS
;
A
#
# COMPACT_ATOMS: atom_id res chain seq x y z
N MET A 1 49.38 15.36 -40.32
CA MET A 1 47.97 15.70 -39.99
C MET A 1 47.06 14.47 -39.90
N ALA A 2 47.08 13.53 -40.86
CA ALA A 2 46.23 12.33 -40.82
C ALA A 2 46.42 11.44 -39.56
N MET A 3 47.67 11.21 -39.12
CA MET A 3 47.96 10.39 -37.93
C MET A 3 47.41 10.96 -36.62
N ALA A 4 47.42 12.29 -36.47
CA ALA A 4 46.87 12.96 -35.28
C ALA A 4 45.33 12.87 -35.25
N ALA A 5 44.67 12.97 -36.41
CA ALA A 5 43.24 12.79 -36.53
C ALA A 5 42.82 11.34 -36.23
N ILE A 6 43.57 10.35 -36.73
CA ILE A 6 43.35 8.93 -36.42
C ILE A 6 43.51 8.66 -34.92
N ALA A 7 44.58 9.17 -34.29
CA ALA A 7 44.82 9.01 -32.85
C ALA A 7 43.71 9.65 -32.01
N LEU A 8 43.23 10.85 -32.36
CA LEU A 8 42.10 11.50 -31.70
C LEU A 8 40.82 10.68 -31.85
N THR A 9 40.58 10.11 -33.03
CA THR A 9 39.37 9.31 -33.30
C THR A 9 39.37 8.00 -32.50
N VAL A 10 40.51 7.32 -32.42
CA VAL A 10 40.70 6.13 -31.58
C VAL A 10 40.51 6.46 -30.10
N PHE A 11 41.03 7.60 -29.63
CA PHE A 11 40.87 8.05 -28.24
C PHE A 11 39.40 8.36 -27.89
N VAL A 12 38.68 9.06 -28.78
CA VAL A 12 37.25 9.33 -28.60
C VAL A 12 36.44 8.02 -28.59
N MET A 13 36.72 7.09 -29.52
CA MET A 13 36.07 5.77 -29.52
C MET A 13 36.37 4.96 -28.26
N PHE A 14 37.59 5.04 -27.72
CA PHE A 14 37.94 4.41 -26.46
C PHE A 14 37.16 5.00 -25.28
N ILE A 15 37.05 6.33 -25.16
CA ILE A 15 36.24 6.96 -24.11
C ILE A 15 34.78 6.54 -24.22
N LEU A 16 34.22 6.56 -25.43
CA LEU A 16 32.83 6.14 -25.66
C LEU A 16 32.62 4.66 -25.31
N SER A 17 33.56 3.78 -25.63
CA SER A 17 33.45 2.36 -25.26
C SER A 17 33.50 2.16 -23.75
N GLN A 18 34.37 2.89 -23.04
CA GLN A 18 34.43 2.86 -21.57
C GLN A 18 33.13 3.38 -20.94
N MET A 19 32.53 4.45 -21.48
CA MET A 19 31.23 4.95 -21.01
C MET A 19 30.12 3.92 -21.21
N VAL A 20 30.06 3.26 -22.37
CA VAL A 20 29.06 2.22 -22.65
C VAL A 20 29.24 1.03 -21.70
N LEU A 21 30.48 0.56 -21.50
CA LEU A 21 30.79 -0.52 -20.57
C LEU A 21 30.38 -0.17 -19.13
N TYR A 22 30.71 1.03 -18.67
CA TYR A 22 30.30 1.51 -17.34
C TYR A 22 28.78 1.50 -17.17
N ILE A 23 28.03 1.99 -18.17
CA ILE A 23 26.56 1.98 -18.14
C ILE A 23 26.02 0.54 -18.09
N GLN A 24 26.60 -0.38 -18.86
CA GLN A 24 26.20 -1.79 -18.86
C GLN A 24 26.47 -2.48 -17.52
N ILE A 25 27.66 -2.30 -16.96
CA ILE A 25 28.02 -2.85 -15.64
C ILE A 25 27.06 -2.35 -14.57
N LYS A 26 26.81 -1.04 -14.53
CA LYS A 26 25.88 -0.43 -13.57
C LYS A 26 24.45 -0.94 -13.72
N ARG A 27 24.00 -1.22 -14.96
CA ARG A 27 22.69 -1.85 -15.20
C ARG A 27 22.63 -3.28 -14.68
N MET A 28 23.68 -4.06 -14.90
CA MET A 28 23.77 -5.44 -14.40
C MET A 28 23.80 -5.50 -12.88
N GLU A 29 24.56 -4.62 -12.23
CA GLU A 29 24.60 -4.52 -10.77
C GLU A 29 23.22 -4.21 -10.19
N LYS A 30 22.52 -3.22 -10.75
CA LYS A 30 21.15 -2.89 -10.33
C LYS A 30 20.17 -4.05 -10.54
N ALA A 31 20.26 -4.74 -11.68
CA ALA A 31 19.40 -5.90 -11.93
C ALA A 31 19.65 -7.02 -10.91
N LYS A 32 20.92 -7.22 -10.52
CA LYS A 32 21.29 -8.17 -9.46
C LYS A 32 20.75 -7.73 -8.10
N GLU A 33 20.86 -6.45 -7.77
CA GLU A 33 20.32 -5.87 -6.54
C GLU A 33 18.79 -6.05 -6.46
N TYR A 34 18.04 -5.71 -7.52
CA TYR A 34 16.60 -5.93 -7.55
C TYR A 34 16.24 -7.40 -7.42
N LYS A 35 17.00 -8.29 -8.07
CA LYS A 35 16.82 -9.73 -7.94
C LYS A 35 16.98 -10.18 -6.48
N GLU A 36 18.02 -9.72 -5.80
CA GLU A 36 18.29 -10.03 -4.40
C GLU A 36 17.17 -9.52 -3.49
N ILE A 37 16.73 -8.26 -3.65
CA ILE A 37 15.61 -7.70 -2.89
C ILE A 37 14.33 -8.51 -3.14
N THR A 38 14.03 -8.87 -4.39
CA THR A 38 12.84 -9.67 -4.70
C THR A 38 12.88 -11.02 -3.98
N GLN A 39 14.00 -11.74 -4.04
CA GLN A 39 14.11 -13.10 -3.50
C GLN A 39 14.20 -13.13 -1.97
N ASP A 40 14.98 -12.21 -1.39
CA ASP A 40 15.34 -12.28 0.03
C ASP A 40 14.45 -11.40 0.91
N TYR A 41 13.75 -10.43 0.31
CA TYR A 41 12.91 -9.47 1.04
C TYR A 41 11.44 -9.50 0.60
N ILE A 42 11.11 -9.52 -0.69
CA ILE A 42 9.70 -9.38 -1.11
C ILE A 42 8.94 -10.71 -1.08
N LEU A 43 9.37 -11.67 -1.90
CA LEU A 43 8.68 -12.95 -2.08
C LEU A 43 8.46 -13.74 -0.78
N PRO A 44 9.38 -13.73 0.21
CA PRO A 44 9.18 -14.46 1.46
C PRO A 44 7.97 -14.00 2.27
N TYR A 45 7.55 -12.74 2.15
CA TYR A 45 6.47 -12.17 2.99
C TYR A 45 5.21 -11.80 2.20
N LEU A 46 5.30 -11.72 0.86
CA LEU A 46 4.22 -11.22 0.01
C LEU A 46 2.92 -12.01 0.18
N ASN A 47 2.99 -13.34 0.20
CA ASN A 47 1.81 -14.20 0.36
C ASN A 47 1.17 -14.05 1.74
N GLU A 48 1.97 -13.97 2.81
CA GLU A 48 1.46 -13.78 4.17
C GLU A 48 0.75 -12.42 4.29
N ILE A 49 1.29 -11.38 3.65
CA ILE A 49 0.68 -10.05 3.60
C ILE A 49 -0.64 -10.08 2.81
N PHE A 50 -0.73 -10.78 1.68
CA PHE A 50 -2.02 -10.93 0.98
C PHE A 50 -3.05 -11.66 1.85
N LEU A 51 -2.64 -12.80 2.42
CA LEU A 51 -3.53 -13.66 3.21
C LEU A 51 -4.00 -12.99 4.50
N PHE A 52 -3.18 -12.17 5.16
CA PHE A 52 -3.56 -11.50 6.40
C PHE A 52 -4.88 -10.74 6.26
N LEU A 53 -4.98 -9.87 5.25
CA LEU A 53 -6.18 -9.07 5.05
C LEU A 53 -7.30 -9.90 4.44
N GLU A 54 -7.00 -10.82 3.51
CA GLU A 54 -8.01 -11.73 2.96
C GLU A 54 -8.75 -12.52 4.06
N LEU A 55 -8.01 -13.09 5.00
CA LEU A 55 -8.55 -13.86 6.12
C LEU A 55 -9.25 -12.99 7.16
N LYS A 56 -8.83 -11.72 7.33
CA LYS A 56 -9.57 -10.75 8.16
C LYS A 56 -10.92 -10.39 7.53
N LEU A 57 -10.99 -10.33 6.20
CA LEU A 57 -12.20 -9.93 5.48
C LEU A 57 -13.13 -11.11 5.13
N ASP A 58 -12.69 -12.36 5.32
CA ASP A 58 -13.54 -13.54 5.11
C ASP A 58 -14.55 -13.71 6.26
N VAL A 59 -15.82 -13.47 5.94
CA VAL A 59 -16.98 -13.61 6.85
C VAL A 59 -17.11 -15.05 7.38
N ARG A 60 -16.45 -16.04 6.75
CA ARG A 60 -16.43 -17.43 7.24
C ARG A 60 -15.77 -17.61 8.61
N LYS A 61 -15.09 -16.60 9.18
CA LYS A 61 -14.69 -16.63 10.60
C LYS A 61 -15.87 -16.91 11.55
N GLU A 62 -17.09 -16.53 11.18
CA GLU A 62 -18.30 -16.82 11.97
C GLU A 62 -18.77 -18.27 11.86
N THR A 63 -18.27 -19.04 10.89
CA THR A 63 -18.71 -20.42 10.61
C THR A 63 -17.94 -21.50 11.38
N GLY A 64 -16.96 -21.12 12.22
CA GLY A 64 -16.25 -22.05 13.10
C GLY A 64 -15.22 -22.96 12.42
N VAL A 65 -14.90 -22.73 11.14
CA VAL A 65 -13.86 -23.46 10.42
C VAL A 65 -12.48 -22.96 10.88
N PRO A 66 -11.54 -23.83 11.28
CA PRO A 66 -10.20 -23.42 11.66
C PRO A 66 -9.51 -22.78 10.45
N MET A 67 -9.30 -21.47 10.54
CA MET A 67 -8.55 -20.71 9.55
C MET A 67 -7.08 -20.65 9.95
N ILE A 68 -6.20 -20.54 8.95
CA ILE A 68 -4.79 -20.21 9.17
C ILE A 68 -4.77 -18.85 9.88
N ASP A 69 -4.06 -18.75 10.99
CA ASP A 69 -3.87 -17.47 11.67
C ASP A 69 -2.54 -16.87 11.19
N ILE A 70 -2.61 -15.65 10.66
CA ILE A 70 -1.44 -14.92 10.19
C ILE A 70 -1.09 -13.90 11.26
N ASN A 71 0.08 -14.03 11.88
CA ASN A 71 0.56 -13.11 12.90
C ASN A 71 1.21 -11.88 12.24
N PRO A 72 0.55 -10.70 12.19
CA PRO A 72 1.12 -9.52 11.54
C PRO A 72 2.37 -9.01 12.28
N GLU A 73 2.47 -9.22 13.59
CA GLU A 73 3.61 -8.74 14.38
C GLU A 73 4.91 -9.45 14.01
N GLU A 74 4.80 -10.76 13.75
CA GLU A 74 5.93 -11.57 13.30
C GLU A 74 6.40 -11.12 11.90
N ILE A 75 5.47 -10.87 10.98
CA ILE A 75 5.78 -10.35 9.65
C ILE A 75 6.49 -9.00 9.76
N VAL A 76 5.91 -8.05 10.49
CA VAL A 76 6.46 -6.70 10.66
C VAL A 76 7.86 -6.75 11.30
N THR A 77 8.07 -7.64 12.28
CA THR A 77 9.39 -7.86 12.90
C THR A 77 10.41 -8.38 11.88
N LYS A 78 10.04 -9.39 11.09
CA LYS A 78 10.92 -9.93 10.02
C LYS A 78 11.22 -8.89 8.93
N LEU A 79 10.26 -8.02 8.60
CA LEU A 79 10.48 -6.90 7.69
C LEU A 79 11.49 -5.90 8.26
N GLN A 80 11.39 -5.59 9.56
CA GLN A 80 12.32 -4.70 10.25
C GLN A 80 13.74 -5.27 10.29
N GLU A 81 13.91 -6.57 10.54
CA GLU A 81 15.23 -7.23 10.52
C GLU A 81 15.95 -7.09 9.17
N LYS A 82 15.18 -7.01 8.08
CA LYS A 82 15.67 -6.87 6.70
C LYS A 82 15.49 -5.47 6.13
N ILE A 83 15.32 -4.46 6.98
CA ILE A 83 15.03 -3.06 6.55
C ILE A 83 16.10 -2.46 5.62
N ARG A 84 17.32 -3.02 5.60
CA ARG A 84 18.37 -2.65 4.62
C ARG A 84 17.91 -2.76 3.15
N TYR A 85 16.93 -3.60 2.87
CA TYR A 85 16.33 -3.78 1.54
C TYR A 85 15.07 -2.93 1.32
N GLY A 86 14.58 -2.24 2.36
CA GLY A 86 13.41 -1.38 2.30
C GLY A 86 13.75 0.03 1.84
N ASN A 87 12.71 0.80 1.52
CA ASN A 87 12.82 2.22 1.18
C ASN A 87 12.51 3.11 2.40
N ALA A 88 12.65 4.43 2.23
CA ALA A 88 12.40 5.40 3.29
C ALA A 88 10.94 5.39 3.79
N ARG A 89 9.97 5.10 2.92
CA ARG A 89 8.54 5.03 3.29
C ARG A 89 8.28 3.86 4.24
N ILE A 90 8.79 2.67 3.92
CA ILE A 90 8.72 1.49 4.80
C ILE A 90 9.40 1.77 6.14
N LEU A 91 10.60 2.38 6.11
CA LEU A 91 11.32 2.71 7.35
C LEU A 91 10.48 3.64 8.26
N ASN A 92 9.84 4.65 7.68
CA ASN A 92 8.97 5.56 8.42
C ASN A 92 7.74 4.83 8.98
N ALA A 93 7.09 3.99 8.16
CA ALA A 93 5.94 3.19 8.59
C ALA A 93 6.29 2.22 9.74
N LEU A 94 7.45 1.55 9.67
CA LEU A 94 7.94 0.69 10.74
C LEU A 94 8.26 1.50 12.01
N TYR A 95 8.85 2.68 11.86
CA TYR A 95 9.06 3.59 12.99
C TYR A 95 7.73 3.97 13.65
N ARG A 96 6.69 4.32 12.87
CA ARG A 96 5.33 4.58 13.39
C ARG A 96 4.75 3.34 14.08
N TYR A 97 4.94 2.15 13.52
CA TYR A 97 4.46 0.89 14.08
C TYR A 97 5.03 0.59 15.47
N PHE A 98 6.36 0.62 15.62
CA PHE A 98 7.00 0.32 16.89
C PHE A 98 6.81 1.40 17.95
N ASN A 99 6.52 2.64 17.53
CA ASN A 99 6.24 3.76 18.43
C ASN A 99 4.74 4.06 18.59
N SER A 100 3.86 3.21 18.07
CA SER A 100 2.41 3.46 18.02
C SER A 100 1.77 3.66 19.41
N ALA A 101 2.38 3.12 20.48
CA ALA A 101 1.99 3.38 21.87
C ALA A 101 2.19 4.84 22.33
N ALA A 102 3.13 5.58 21.72
CA ALA A 102 3.41 6.98 22.05
C ALA A 102 2.44 7.97 21.37
N TYR A 103 1.68 7.53 20.37
CA TYR A 103 0.79 8.38 19.55
C TYR A 103 -0.71 8.16 19.87
N PHE A 104 -1.03 7.59 21.04
CA PHE A 104 -2.31 6.91 21.23
C PHE A 104 -3.38 7.69 22.02
N GLU A 105 -4.52 7.97 21.36
CA GLU A 105 -5.82 8.26 21.99
C GLU A 105 -6.73 7.00 21.96
N GLY A 106 -6.64 6.16 23.00
CA GLY A 106 -7.78 5.46 23.59
C GLY A 106 -8.42 4.15 23.03
N ARG A 107 -8.23 3.66 21.80
CA ARG A 107 -9.03 2.50 21.28
C ARG A 107 -8.37 1.20 20.76
N GLY A 108 -7.16 0.76 21.12
CA GLY A 108 -6.50 -0.40 20.47
C GLY A 108 -6.25 -0.33 18.92
N GLU A 109 -6.89 0.63 18.23
CA GLU A 109 -6.90 0.90 16.79
C GLU A 109 -5.53 1.20 16.17
N ALA A 110 -4.64 1.94 16.86
CA ALA A 110 -3.40 2.38 16.22
C ALA A 110 -2.44 1.25 15.86
N LYS A 111 -2.55 0.06 16.49
CA LYS A 111 -1.78 -1.10 16.05
C LYS A 111 -2.29 -1.66 14.72
N ASN A 112 -3.61 -1.69 14.52
CA ASN A 112 -4.20 -2.08 13.23
C ASN A 112 -3.84 -1.06 12.14
N LEU A 113 -4.02 0.24 12.41
CA LEU A 113 -3.64 1.31 11.48
C LEU A 113 -2.17 1.22 11.08
N ALA A 114 -1.26 1.09 12.06
CA ALA A 114 0.16 0.97 11.75
C ALA A 114 0.50 -0.32 10.98
N THR A 115 -0.25 -1.42 11.21
CA THR A 115 -0.09 -2.64 10.42
C THR A 115 -0.46 -2.39 8.96
N TYR A 116 -1.60 -1.75 8.72
CA TYR A 116 -2.06 -1.42 7.37
C TYR A 116 -1.12 -0.46 6.65
N ASP A 117 -0.57 0.52 7.36
CA ASP A 117 0.44 1.45 6.87
C ASP A 117 1.72 0.74 6.41
N VAL A 118 2.27 -0.15 7.26
CA VAL A 118 3.46 -0.94 6.93
C VAL A 118 3.22 -1.83 5.69
N PHE A 119 2.10 -2.54 5.65
CA PHE A 119 1.79 -3.43 4.53
C PHE A 119 1.46 -2.67 3.24
N TYR A 120 0.82 -1.50 3.32
CA TYR A 120 0.61 -0.60 2.19
C TYR A 120 1.93 -0.20 1.54
N HIS A 121 2.87 0.34 2.33
CA HIS A 121 4.16 0.78 1.79
C HIS A 121 5.09 -0.39 1.42
N PHE A 122 4.94 -1.55 2.05
CA PHE A 122 5.62 -2.76 1.61
C PHE A 122 5.18 -3.16 0.20
N LEU A 123 3.87 -3.15 -0.08
CA LEU A 123 3.33 -3.49 -1.40
C LEU A 123 3.72 -2.46 -2.47
N ASP A 124 3.73 -1.17 -2.12
CA ASP A 124 4.25 -0.11 -2.99
C ASP A 124 5.70 -0.40 -3.41
N HIS A 125 6.58 -0.69 -2.44
CA HIS A 125 7.96 -1.05 -2.71
C HIS A 125 8.09 -2.35 -3.49
N ALA A 126 7.28 -3.36 -3.16
CA ALA A 126 7.27 -4.65 -3.83
C ALA A 126 6.96 -4.49 -5.33
N TYR A 127 5.96 -3.68 -5.67
CA TYR A 127 5.62 -3.34 -7.05
C TYR A 127 6.82 -2.74 -7.78
N HIS A 128 7.39 -1.67 -7.23
CA HIS A 128 8.49 -0.94 -7.86
C HIS A 128 9.76 -1.78 -8.07
N ILE A 129 10.03 -2.73 -7.17
CA ILE A 129 11.19 -3.62 -7.29
C ILE A 129 10.90 -4.75 -8.28
N ILE A 130 9.74 -5.39 -8.20
CA ILE A 130 9.37 -6.49 -9.11
C ILE A 130 9.30 -6.01 -10.55
N GLU A 131 8.69 -4.85 -10.80
CA GLU A 131 8.59 -4.22 -12.12
C GLU A 131 9.97 -4.05 -12.79
N LYS A 132 10.99 -3.72 -11.99
CA LYS A 132 12.37 -3.48 -12.45
C LYS A 132 13.27 -4.71 -12.40
N SER A 133 12.78 -5.79 -11.81
CA SER A 133 13.52 -7.04 -11.64
C SER A 133 13.41 -7.95 -12.87
N GLY A 134 14.26 -8.97 -12.93
CA GLY A 134 14.10 -10.08 -13.89
C GLY A 134 12.91 -11.01 -13.59
N PHE A 135 12.18 -10.79 -12.49
CA PHE A 135 11.00 -11.55 -12.08
C PHE A 135 9.69 -10.84 -12.41
N LYS A 136 9.70 -9.91 -13.38
CA LYS A 136 8.49 -9.18 -13.77
C LYS A 136 7.39 -10.16 -14.20
N ASP A 137 6.29 -10.12 -13.47
CA ASP A 137 5.08 -10.91 -13.71
C ASP A 137 3.88 -9.94 -13.62
N GLU A 138 3.17 -9.75 -14.72
CA GLU A 138 2.06 -8.80 -14.82
C GLU A 138 0.87 -9.22 -13.95
N GLU A 139 0.64 -10.52 -13.77
CA GLU A 139 -0.43 -11.02 -12.90
C GLU A 139 -0.08 -10.75 -11.43
N LEU A 140 1.18 -11.00 -11.05
CA LEU A 140 1.66 -10.69 -9.70
C LEU A 140 1.60 -9.18 -9.42
N LEU A 141 2.03 -8.34 -10.37
CA LEU A 141 1.98 -6.89 -10.23
C LEU A 141 0.53 -6.39 -10.08
N GLY A 142 -0.41 -6.92 -10.87
CA GLY A 142 -1.83 -6.60 -10.72
C GLY A 142 -2.40 -7.02 -9.36
N ASN A 143 -1.97 -8.16 -8.83
CA ASN A 143 -2.34 -8.60 -7.48
C ASN A 143 -1.75 -7.69 -6.39
N ILE A 144 -0.50 -7.25 -6.55
CA ILE A 144 0.14 -6.30 -5.63
C ILE A 144 -0.63 -4.98 -5.60
N GLU A 145 -0.93 -4.39 -6.76
CA GLU A 145 -1.69 -3.14 -6.86
C GLU A 145 -3.08 -3.26 -6.22
N LYS A 146 -3.78 -4.37 -6.51
CA LYS A 146 -5.08 -4.68 -5.93
C LYS A 146 -5.00 -4.67 -4.40
N TRP A 147 -4.09 -5.45 -3.83
CA TRP A 147 -3.97 -5.55 -2.38
C TRP A 147 -3.47 -4.26 -1.74
N GLN A 148 -2.56 -3.53 -2.39
CA GLN A 148 -2.12 -2.22 -1.94
C GLN A 148 -3.31 -1.27 -1.79
N LYS A 149 -4.22 -1.21 -2.77
CA LYS A 149 -5.44 -0.39 -2.65
C LYS A 149 -6.33 -0.84 -1.50
N ILE A 150 -6.55 -2.15 -1.33
CA ILE A 150 -7.40 -2.66 -0.24
C ILE A 150 -6.78 -2.33 1.13
N TYR A 151 -5.45 -2.42 1.27
CA TYR A 151 -4.74 -1.98 2.47
C TYR A 151 -4.89 -0.48 2.74
N GLY A 152 -4.77 0.36 1.70
CA GLY A 152 -4.97 1.80 1.84
C GLY A 152 -6.41 2.14 2.23
N MET A 153 -7.40 1.46 1.65
CA MET A 153 -8.79 1.60 2.06
C MET A 153 -9.01 1.16 3.51
N ALA A 154 -8.39 0.05 3.94
CA ALA A 154 -8.48 -0.43 5.32
C ALA A 154 -7.94 0.61 6.28
N PHE A 155 -6.77 1.16 6.01
CA PHE A 155 -6.20 2.25 6.79
C PHE A 155 -7.18 3.44 6.91
N VAL A 156 -7.68 3.95 5.77
CA VAL A 156 -8.55 5.13 5.75
C VAL A 156 -9.86 4.86 6.50
N LEU A 157 -10.53 3.74 6.24
CA LEU A 157 -11.79 3.41 6.92
C LEU A 157 -11.59 3.19 8.42
N THR A 158 -10.52 2.51 8.82
CA THR A 158 -10.17 2.31 10.23
C THR A 158 -9.91 3.65 10.94
N SER A 159 -9.32 4.62 10.25
CA SER A 159 -9.07 5.96 10.81
C SER A 159 -10.35 6.78 11.07
N ILE A 160 -11.45 6.45 10.39
CA ILE A 160 -12.73 7.15 10.50
C ILE A 160 -13.66 6.42 11.48
N LEU A 161 -13.87 5.12 11.27
CA LEU A 161 -14.92 4.32 11.92
C LEU A 161 -14.39 3.38 13.01
N GLY A 162 -13.12 2.98 12.92
CA GLY A 162 -12.56 1.87 13.68
C GLY A 162 -12.38 0.60 12.84
N ASN A 163 -11.59 -0.34 13.36
CA ASN A 163 -11.16 -1.54 12.64
C ASN A 163 -12.32 -2.47 12.33
N ASP A 164 -13.23 -2.67 13.28
CA ASP A 164 -14.29 -3.67 13.15
C ASP A 164 -15.29 -3.26 12.06
N GLU A 165 -15.72 -2.00 12.05
CA GLU A 165 -16.57 -1.41 11.02
C GLU A 165 -15.88 -1.37 9.66
N ALA A 166 -14.59 -1.00 9.62
CA ALA A 166 -13.81 -0.99 8.39
C ALA A 166 -13.73 -2.39 7.75
N ILE A 167 -13.48 -3.43 8.55
CA ILE A 167 -13.45 -4.82 8.09
C ILE A 167 -14.82 -5.27 7.57
N LYS A 168 -15.92 -4.91 8.23
CA LYS A 168 -17.27 -5.20 7.74
C LYS A 168 -17.54 -4.56 6.38
N ILE A 169 -17.20 -3.27 6.21
CA ILE A 169 -17.31 -2.58 4.92
C ILE A 169 -16.45 -3.30 3.87
N LEU A 170 -15.21 -3.61 4.18
CA LEU A 170 -14.31 -4.23 3.21
C LEU A 170 -14.62 -5.70 2.92
N SER A 171 -15.42 -6.38 3.74
CA SER A 171 -15.83 -7.78 3.48
C SER A 171 -16.68 -7.92 2.22
N PHE A 172 -17.31 -6.83 1.76
CA PHE A 172 -18.14 -6.84 0.55
C PHE A 172 -17.27 -6.96 -0.72
N ARG A 173 -17.34 -8.12 -1.37
CA ARG A 173 -16.47 -8.50 -2.50
C ARG A 173 -16.52 -7.57 -3.71
N TRP A 174 -17.60 -6.82 -3.91
CA TRP A 174 -17.70 -5.85 -5.01
C TRP A 174 -16.65 -4.74 -4.90
N LEU A 175 -16.23 -4.37 -3.67
CA LEU A 175 -15.15 -3.41 -3.42
C LEU A 175 -13.78 -3.94 -3.86
N TRP A 176 -13.64 -5.23 -4.14
CA TRP A 176 -12.37 -5.82 -4.59
C TRP A 176 -12.35 -6.01 -6.11
N SER A 177 -13.44 -5.62 -6.79
CA SER A 177 -13.51 -5.69 -8.24
C SER A 177 -12.55 -4.65 -8.85
N PRO A 178 -11.89 -4.98 -9.97
CA PRO A 178 -11.10 -4.01 -10.72
C PRO A 178 -11.92 -2.76 -11.08
N ASP A 179 -13.19 -2.93 -11.43
CA ASP A 179 -14.10 -1.84 -11.78
C ASP A 179 -14.28 -0.82 -10.65
N PHE A 180 -14.32 -1.27 -9.40
CA PHE A 180 -14.36 -0.38 -8.25
C PHE A 180 -12.97 0.18 -7.92
N LEU A 181 -11.97 -0.70 -7.77
CA LEU A 181 -10.63 -0.30 -7.34
C LEU A 181 -9.97 0.71 -8.28
N ASN A 182 -10.27 0.66 -9.59
CA ASN A 182 -9.79 1.63 -10.57
C ASN A 182 -10.35 3.04 -10.37
N LYS A 183 -11.46 3.20 -9.64
CA LYS A 183 -12.04 4.51 -9.29
C LYS A 183 -11.31 5.17 -8.12
N ILE A 184 -10.57 4.39 -7.31
CA ILE A 184 -9.76 4.91 -6.21
C ILE A 184 -8.33 5.13 -6.73
N PRO A 185 -7.89 6.38 -6.88
CA PRO A 185 -6.54 6.65 -7.34
C PRO A 185 -5.52 6.49 -6.21
N PHE A 186 -4.31 6.02 -6.53
CA PHE A 186 -3.24 5.85 -5.54
C PHE A 186 -2.82 7.15 -4.85
N HIS A 187 -2.74 8.26 -5.59
CA HIS A 187 -2.37 9.55 -5.00
C HIS A 187 -3.31 9.98 -3.86
N LEU A 188 -4.62 9.66 -3.97
CA LEU A 188 -5.58 9.95 -2.92
C LEU A 188 -5.30 9.12 -1.66
N LEU A 189 -4.95 7.84 -1.82
CA LEU A 189 -4.58 6.98 -0.69
C LEU A 189 -3.24 7.39 -0.08
N ASP A 190 -2.23 7.67 -0.91
CA ASP A 190 -0.91 8.15 -0.49
C ASP A 190 -1.05 9.42 0.36
N ASP A 191 -1.80 10.41 -0.14
CA ASP A 191 -2.00 11.68 0.57
C ASP A 191 -2.72 11.47 1.92
N LEU A 192 -3.72 10.59 1.97
CA LEU A 192 -4.47 10.30 3.20
C LEU A 192 -3.63 9.55 4.25
N ILE A 193 -2.77 8.62 3.82
CA ILE A 193 -1.90 7.83 4.70
C ILE A 193 -0.73 8.68 5.21
N ASP A 194 -0.07 9.43 4.32
CA ASP A 194 1.09 10.25 4.68
C ASP A 194 0.70 11.41 5.62
N ASN A 195 -0.51 11.96 5.46
CA ASN A 195 -0.99 13.10 6.25
C ASN A 195 -1.82 12.73 7.49
N TYR A 196 -2.05 11.44 7.77
CA TYR A 196 -2.91 11.00 8.88
C TYR A 196 -2.57 11.62 10.25
N ASN A 197 -1.29 11.80 10.56
CA ASN A 197 -0.82 12.37 11.83
C ASN A 197 -0.57 13.89 11.77
N HIS A 198 -0.79 14.54 10.62
CA HIS A 198 -0.60 15.97 10.49
C HIS A 198 -1.89 16.69 10.91
N SER A 199 -1.75 17.79 11.66
CA SER A 199 -2.87 18.59 12.21
C SER A 199 -3.92 19.07 11.20
N THR A 200 -3.60 19.02 9.91
CA THR A 200 -4.52 19.25 8.80
C THR A 200 -4.73 17.94 8.05
N MET A 201 -5.45 16.99 8.65
CA MET A 201 -6.00 15.90 7.85
C MET A 201 -6.85 16.55 6.75
N GLU A 202 -6.58 16.22 5.50
CA GLU A 202 -7.28 16.81 4.37
C GLU A 202 -8.70 16.23 4.31
N GLU A 203 -9.60 16.67 5.20
CA GLU A 203 -10.95 16.10 5.28
C GLU A 203 -11.69 16.21 3.94
N HIS A 204 -11.35 17.20 3.09
CA HIS A 204 -11.84 17.25 1.72
C HIS A 204 -11.48 16.01 0.89
N LYS A 205 -10.27 15.45 1.06
CA LYS A 205 -9.84 14.18 0.43
C LYS A 205 -10.51 12.97 1.07
N LEU A 206 -10.76 13.00 2.39
CA LEU A 206 -11.59 11.98 3.03
C LEU A 206 -13.01 11.97 2.47
N LEU A 207 -13.62 13.16 2.30
CA LEU A 207 -14.93 13.31 1.67
C LEU A 207 -14.91 12.84 0.22
N GLU A 208 -13.84 13.12 -0.53
CA GLU A 208 -13.67 12.61 -1.89
C GLU A 208 -13.63 11.07 -1.93
N PHE A 209 -12.84 10.45 -1.06
CA PHE A 209 -12.76 9.00 -0.90
C PHE A 209 -14.13 8.39 -0.57
N LEU A 210 -14.82 8.94 0.44
CA LEU A 210 -16.15 8.49 0.83
C LEU A 210 -17.19 8.71 -0.28
N ALA A 211 -17.06 9.77 -1.07
CA ALA A 211 -17.94 10.05 -2.20
C ALA A 211 -17.79 9.02 -3.32
N ILE A 212 -16.57 8.54 -3.59
CA ILE A 212 -16.33 7.43 -4.52
C ILE A 212 -17.07 6.18 -4.03
N LEU A 213 -16.88 5.80 -2.75
CA LEU A 213 -17.55 4.65 -2.14
C LEU A 213 -19.08 4.76 -2.23
N LYS A 214 -19.65 5.89 -1.81
CA LYS A 214 -21.10 6.11 -1.79
C LYS A 214 -21.70 6.13 -3.19
N LYS A 215 -21.07 6.81 -4.14
CA LYS A 215 -21.56 6.89 -5.52
C LYS A 215 -21.58 5.53 -6.19
N ASP A 216 -20.58 4.69 -5.92
CA ASP A 216 -20.55 3.35 -6.49
C ASP A 216 -21.53 2.40 -5.81
N PHE A 217 -21.63 2.48 -4.48
CA PHE A 217 -22.63 1.74 -3.72
C PHE A 217 -24.06 2.07 -4.18
N GLN A 218 -24.37 3.34 -4.42
CA GLN A 218 -25.68 3.78 -4.92
C GLN A 218 -26.04 3.24 -6.31
N LYS A 219 -25.03 2.90 -7.13
CA LYS A 219 -25.22 2.29 -8.44
C LYS A 219 -25.30 0.77 -8.37
N SER A 220 -25.01 0.18 -7.22
CA SER A 220 -25.07 -1.26 -7.04
C SER A 220 -26.52 -1.74 -7.10
N PRO A 221 -26.84 -2.76 -7.92
CA PRO A 221 -28.18 -3.36 -7.95
C PRO A 221 -28.55 -4.05 -6.62
N GLU A 222 -27.59 -4.20 -5.71
CA GLU A 222 -27.76 -4.85 -4.41
C GLU A 222 -27.96 -3.84 -3.26
N ILE A 223 -28.21 -2.56 -3.56
CA ILE A 223 -28.34 -1.48 -2.56
C ILE A 223 -29.33 -1.80 -1.43
N ASP A 224 -30.47 -2.43 -1.76
CA ASP A 224 -31.51 -2.79 -0.79
C ASP A 224 -31.11 -3.98 0.10
N ARG A 225 -30.14 -4.78 -0.33
CA ARG A 225 -29.63 -5.93 0.44
C ARG A 225 -28.60 -5.53 1.49
N PHE A 226 -28.04 -4.32 1.38
CA PHE A 226 -26.92 -3.87 2.19
C PHE A 226 -27.24 -2.61 3.01
N GLN A 227 -28.40 -2.62 3.67
CA GLN A 227 -28.84 -1.51 4.53
C GLN A 227 -27.81 -1.19 5.63
N GLU A 228 -27.12 -2.20 6.18
CA GLU A 228 -26.09 -2.02 7.19
C GLU A 228 -24.87 -1.24 6.65
N LEU A 229 -24.43 -1.56 5.42
CA LEU A 229 -23.34 -0.85 4.74
C LEU A 229 -23.69 0.61 4.50
N LYS A 230 -24.93 0.89 4.11
CA LYS A 230 -25.43 2.26 3.95
C LYS A 230 -25.28 3.04 5.25
N ASN A 231 -25.67 2.45 6.38
CA ASN A 231 -25.58 3.10 7.68
C ASN A 231 -24.13 3.41 8.07
N TYR A 232 -23.19 2.47 7.89
CA TYR A 232 -21.77 2.73 8.18
C TYR A 232 -21.17 3.82 7.28
N LEU A 233 -21.54 3.85 5.99
CA LEU A 233 -21.08 4.90 5.09
C LEU A 233 -21.66 6.27 5.46
N GLU A 234 -22.94 6.33 5.84
CA GLU A 234 -23.56 7.57 6.32
C GLU A 234 -22.91 8.07 7.61
N GLU A 235 -22.59 7.17 8.54
CA GLU A 235 -21.85 7.49 9.76
C GLU A 235 -20.45 8.05 9.45
N ALA A 236 -19.70 7.41 8.55
CA ALA A 236 -18.39 7.89 8.13
C ALA A 236 -18.46 9.32 7.56
N PHE A 237 -19.45 9.59 6.71
CA PHE A 237 -19.70 10.91 6.16
C PHE A 237 -19.97 11.95 7.26
N MET A 238 -20.87 11.64 8.19
CA MET A 238 -21.22 12.54 9.29
C MET A 238 -20.02 12.84 10.20
N ILE A 239 -19.16 11.85 10.46
CA ILE A 239 -17.94 12.04 11.27
C ILE A 239 -16.99 13.01 10.59
N VAL A 240 -16.68 12.78 9.31
CA VAL A 240 -15.72 13.59 8.53
C VAL A 240 -16.26 15.02 8.31
N GLU A 241 -17.55 15.16 7.98
CA GLU A 241 -18.18 16.47 7.81
C GLU A 241 -18.15 17.29 9.11
N LYS A 242 -18.43 16.66 10.25
CA LYS A 242 -18.36 17.33 11.56
C LYS A 242 -16.93 17.77 11.90
N ARG A 243 -15.91 16.94 11.60
CA ARG A 243 -14.50 17.31 11.79
C ARG A 243 -14.14 18.52 10.94
N TRP A 244 -14.47 18.48 9.65
CA TRP A 244 -14.21 19.59 8.73
C TRP A 244 -14.84 20.91 9.18
N LEU A 245 -16.11 20.88 9.59
CA LEU A 245 -16.81 22.08 10.07
C LEU A 245 -16.13 22.69 11.30
N ASN A 246 -15.68 21.86 12.24
CA ASN A 246 -14.98 22.30 13.45
C ASN A 246 -13.58 22.89 13.18
N TYR A 247 -12.91 22.48 12.10
CA TYR A 247 -11.62 23.05 11.69
C TYR A 247 -11.75 24.31 10.83
N SER A 248 -12.92 24.51 10.21
CA SER A 248 -13.22 25.67 9.36
C SER A 248 -13.80 26.88 10.10
N SER A 249 -14.08 26.75 11.40
CA SER A 249 -14.59 27.81 12.29
C SER A 249 -13.50 28.41 13.16
#